data_AF-A0A9W4RRV3-F1
#
_entry.id   AF-A0A9W4RRV3-F1
#
_cell.length_a   1.000
_cell.length_b   1.000
_cell.length_c   1.000
_cell.angle_alpha   90.00
_cell.angle_beta   90.00
_cell.angle_gamma   90.00
#
_symmetry.space_group_name_H-M   'P 1'
#
loop_
_entity.id
_entity.type
_entity.pdbx_description
1 polymer ?
#
loop_
_entity_poly.entity_id
_entity_poly.type
_entity_poly.pdbx_seq_one_letter_code
_entity_poly.pdbx_strand_id
1 'polypeptide(L)'
;MAPSSVTPPRPDVNLRHATVDDVDTLAAIADAAFQTDSHTQLKAVFHGDSSFKDGMGEGLKGWLQSPKVDLLVAEISGKPVGWVGWARRGFAGDADLPLTGPAEEPQAISADTIDPAKPPTIKDLEDLGNESMQYWVNRLQPEGCRCRIVISCVVHPDFQGKGIGSRLIRWGTDKVDQEGIYCWVQSSMSGVPAYEKYGFREVGRLEANLDVYAEGKKPGERYEKITGSADSWGQYVWVYMKRVANSLQNATSPQAPAKGFRRSCTIIESEMASLKSVIIGTLGLEIQKLRMYWCPYVRPAASMIGQPTVKTPTPRGTTSEKARPLRPDSRHFLHMLAPIQFQISTSQ
;
A
#
# COMPACT_ATOMS: atom_id res chain seq x y z
N MET A 1 -45.04 -12.38 -6.39
CA MET A 1 -44.14 -11.35 -6.92
C MET A 1 -43.19 -10.96 -5.80
N ALA A 2 -41.88 -11.22 -5.94
CA ALA A 2 -40.90 -10.74 -4.98
C ALA A 2 -40.80 -9.21 -5.09
N PRO A 3 -40.73 -8.46 -3.98
CA PRO A 3 -40.58 -7.02 -4.04
C PRO A 3 -39.25 -6.68 -4.72
N SER A 4 -39.33 -5.96 -5.84
CA SER A 4 -38.18 -5.39 -6.53
C SER A 4 -37.35 -4.58 -5.55
N SER A 5 -36.13 -5.01 -5.28
CA SER A 5 -35.17 -4.29 -4.45
C SER A 5 -34.72 -3.03 -5.21
N VAL A 6 -35.46 -1.95 -5.04
CA VAL A 6 -35.02 -0.62 -5.49
C VAL A 6 -33.79 -0.29 -4.66
N THR A 7 -32.62 -0.35 -5.30
CA THR A 7 -31.37 0.10 -4.67
C THR A 7 -31.54 1.58 -4.36
N PRO A 8 -31.36 2.02 -3.09
CA PRO A 8 -31.52 3.42 -2.75
C PRO A 8 -30.59 4.29 -3.62
N PRO A 9 -31.04 5.50 -4.03
CA PRO A 9 -30.21 6.39 -4.83
C PRO A 9 -28.90 6.67 -4.08
N ARG A 10 -27.78 6.63 -4.81
CA ARG A 10 -26.47 6.94 -4.23
C ARG A 10 -26.51 8.38 -3.71
N PRO A 11 -25.98 8.65 -2.51
CA PRO A 11 -25.93 10.02 -2.01
C PRO A 11 -25.13 10.88 -2.99
N ASP A 12 -25.60 12.12 -3.19
CA ASP A 12 -24.86 13.09 -3.99
C ASP A 12 -23.62 13.52 -3.19
N VAL A 13 -22.44 13.09 -3.66
CA VAL A 13 -21.17 13.34 -3.02
C VAL A 13 -20.43 14.41 -3.81
N ASN A 14 -20.28 15.58 -3.19
CA ASN A 14 -19.46 16.66 -3.70
C ASN A 14 -18.01 16.48 -3.22
N LEU A 15 -17.02 16.79 -4.07
CA LEU A 15 -15.61 16.80 -3.70
C LEU A 15 -15.08 18.22 -3.83
N ARG A 16 -14.39 18.71 -2.80
CA ARG A 16 -13.69 20.01 -2.83
C ARG A 16 -12.35 19.91 -2.14
N HIS A 17 -11.48 20.90 -2.37
CA HIS A 17 -10.26 21.02 -1.57
C HIS A 17 -10.59 21.41 -0.13
N ALA A 18 -9.82 20.84 0.79
CA ALA A 18 -9.87 21.19 2.21
C ALA A 18 -9.33 22.61 2.44
N THR A 19 -9.84 23.27 3.47
CA THR A 19 -9.35 24.54 3.99
C THR A 19 -8.89 24.37 5.44
N VAL A 20 -8.27 25.40 6.01
CA VAL A 20 -7.85 25.40 7.43
C VAL A 20 -9.04 25.21 8.37
N ASP A 21 -10.24 25.69 8.00
CA ASP A 21 -11.46 25.55 8.81
C ASP A 21 -11.95 24.10 8.90
N ASP A 22 -11.53 23.23 7.97
CA ASP A 22 -11.93 21.82 8.00
C ASP A 22 -11.12 20.99 9.03
N VAL A 23 -9.95 21.45 9.48
CA VAL A 23 -8.95 20.64 10.20
C VAL A 23 -9.54 19.86 11.38
N ASP A 24 -10.25 20.52 12.29
CA ASP A 24 -10.82 19.85 13.46
C ASP A 24 -11.88 18.81 13.07
N THR A 25 -12.70 19.13 12.05
CA THR A 25 -13.73 18.21 11.54
C THR A 25 -13.11 16.99 10.88
N LEU A 26 -12.08 17.17 10.05
CA LEU A 26 -11.40 16.05 9.37
C LEU A 26 -10.64 15.17 10.36
N ALA A 27 -10.02 15.77 11.39
CA ALA A 27 -9.38 15.04 12.48
C ALA A 27 -10.40 14.24 13.29
N ALA A 28 -11.56 14.81 13.61
CA ALA A 28 -12.64 14.10 14.29
C ALA A 28 -13.22 12.94 13.44
N ILE A 29 -13.36 13.13 12.13
CA ILE A 29 -13.78 12.06 11.21
C ILE A 29 -12.75 10.94 11.20
N ALA A 30 -11.46 11.25 11.22
CA ALA A 30 -10.42 10.25 11.37
C ALA A 30 -10.54 9.53 12.70
N ASP A 31 -10.57 10.24 13.82
CA ASP A 31 -10.69 9.61 15.13
C ASP A 31 -11.86 8.63 15.22
N ALA A 32 -13.06 9.05 14.80
CA ALA A 32 -14.25 8.21 14.75
C ALA A 32 -14.06 6.97 13.88
N ALA A 33 -13.37 7.10 12.74
CA ALA A 33 -13.10 5.97 11.86
C ALA A 33 -12.18 4.95 12.57
N PHE A 34 -11.09 5.38 13.21
CA PHE A 34 -10.06 4.49 13.76
C PHE A 34 -10.37 3.92 15.15
N GLN A 35 -11.57 4.14 15.68
CA GLN A 35 -12.03 3.49 16.91
C GLN A 35 -12.05 1.96 16.82
N THR A 36 -12.03 1.39 15.61
CA THR A 36 -12.01 -0.08 15.38
C THR A 36 -10.66 -0.59 14.87
N ASP A 37 -9.60 0.21 14.92
CA ASP A 37 -8.25 -0.19 14.53
C ASP A 37 -7.41 -0.56 15.76
N SER A 38 -7.01 -1.82 15.89
CA SER A 38 -6.31 -2.33 17.08
C SER A 38 -4.95 -1.67 17.33
N HIS A 39 -4.21 -1.33 16.27
CA HIS A 39 -2.92 -0.66 16.39
C HIS A 39 -3.07 0.79 16.88
N THR A 40 -4.05 1.53 16.35
CA THR A 40 -4.38 2.86 16.85
C THR A 40 -4.86 2.81 18.30
N GLN A 41 -5.73 1.86 18.64
CA GLN A 41 -6.23 1.72 20.01
C GLN A 41 -5.12 1.33 20.99
N LEU A 42 -4.17 0.47 20.60
CA LEU A 42 -3.02 0.14 21.43
C LEU A 42 -2.21 1.40 21.76
N LYS A 43 -1.91 2.25 20.78
CA LYS A 43 -1.18 3.51 21.01
C LYS A 43 -1.92 4.46 21.93
N ALA A 44 -3.25 4.56 21.81
CA ALA A 44 -4.08 5.39 22.69
C ALA A 44 -3.97 4.97 24.17
N VAL A 45 -3.73 3.69 24.46
CA VAL A 45 -3.50 3.21 25.84
C VAL A 45 -2.25 3.85 26.47
N PHE A 46 -1.25 4.23 25.68
CA PHE A 46 -0.01 4.84 26.15
C PHE A 46 -0.03 6.36 26.07
N HIS A 47 -0.61 6.91 24.99
CA HIS A 47 -0.53 8.34 24.67
C HIS A 47 -1.80 9.13 25.03
N GLY A 48 -2.86 8.44 25.44
CA GLY A 48 -4.16 9.01 25.77
C GLY A 48 -5.15 8.98 24.60
N ASP A 49 -6.44 9.00 24.95
CA ASP A 49 -7.55 8.78 24.00
C ASP A 49 -7.63 9.84 22.89
N SER A 50 -7.17 11.09 23.12
CA SER A 50 -7.18 12.14 22.08
C SER A 50 -5.94 12.16 21.19
N SER A 51 -4.89 11.40 21.53
CA SER A 51 -3.57 11.49 20.89
C SER A 51 -3.63 11.31 19.37
N PHE A 52 -4.51 10.44 18.89
CA PHE A 52 -4.72 10.21 17.46
C PHE A 52 -5.36 11.41 16.77
N LYS A 53 -6.45 11.95 17.34
CA LYS A 53 -7.12 13.15 16.82
C LYS A 53 -6.15 14.34 16.77
N ASP A 54 -5.41 14.55 17.85
CA ASP A 54 -4.47 15.67 17.99
C ASP A 54 -3.33 15.57 16.97
N GLY A 55 -2.71 14.39 16.86
CA GLY A 55 -1.68 14.12 15.86
C GLY A 55 -2.20 14.26 14.42
N MET A 56 -3.45 13.87 14.16
CA MET A 56 -4.07 14.05 12.86
C MET A 56 -4.36 15.52 12.54
N GLY A 57 -4.79 16.30 13.52
CA GLY A 57 -4.94 17.75 13.39
C GLY A 57 -3.64 18.43 12.97
N GLU A 58 -2.51 18.08 13.60
CA GLU A 58 -1.20 18.61 13.22
C GLU A 58 -0.76 18.14 11.82
N GLY A 59 -0.98 16.87 11.47
CA GLY A 59 -0.72 16.35 10.13
C GLY A 59 -1.50 17.10 9.05
N LEU A 60 -2.78 17.32 9.25
CA LEU A 60 -3.65 18.08 8.33
C LEU A 60 -3.17 19.52 8.15
N LYS A 61 -2.80 20.22 9.23
CA LYS A 61 -2.23 21.57 9.15
C LYS A 61 -0.97 21.61 8.30
N GLY A 62 -0.05 20.66 8.50
CA GLY A 62 1.18 20.55 7.72
C GLY A 62 0.91 20.26 6.24
N TRP A 63 -0.03 19.36 5.95
CA TRP A 63 -0.37 19.01 4.56
C TRP A 63 -1.05 20.14 3.80
N LEU A 64 -1.91 20.93 4.44
CA LEU A 64 -2.55 22.10 3.84
C LEU A 64 -1.55 23.19 3.41
N GLN A 65 -0.38 23.23 4.05
CA GLN A 65 0.70 24.17 3.69
C GLN A 65 1.57 23.66 2.52
N SER A 66 1.45 22.39 2.15
CA SER A 66 2.29 21.77 1.14
C SER A 66 1.69 21.92 -0.26
N PRO A 67 2.36 22.57 -1.23
CA PRO A 67 1.89 22.63 -2.61
C PRO A 67 1.92 21.26 -3.32
N LYS A 68 2.47 20.24 -2.67
CA LYS A 68 2.60 18.88 -3.18
C LYS A 68 1.49 17.96 -2.70
N VAL A 69 0.57 18.46 -1.87
CA VAL A 69 -0.52 17.67 -1.31
C VAL A 69 -1.87 18.22 -1.77
N ASP A 70 -2.61 17.37 -2.47
CA ASP A 70 -4.02 17.58 -2.76
C ASP A 70 -4.85 16.96 -1.61
N LEU A 71 -5.34 17.79 -0.69
CA LEU A 71 -6.25 17.37 0.38
C LEU A 71 -7.70 17.63 -0.05
N LEU A 72 -8.49 16.57 -0.20
CA LEU A 72 -9.87 16.63 -0.69
C LEU A 72 -10.85 16.18 0.37
N VAL A 73 -11.95 16.92 0.50
CA VAL A 73 -13.09 16.64 1.37
C VAL A 73 -14.23 16.11 0.52
N ALA A 74 -14.84 15.01 0.97
CA ALA A 74 -16.13 14.55 0.48
C ALA A 74 -17.24 15.11 1.36
N GLU A 75 -18.23 15.73 0.71
CA GLU A 75 -19.38 16.32 1.37
C GLU A 75 -20.68 15.67 0.92
N ILE A 76 -21.62 15.54 1.87
CA ILE A 76 -23.02 15.23 1.61
C ILE A 76 -23.85 16.33 2.25
N SER A 77 -24.69 17.00 1.46
CA SER A 77 -25.52 18.13 1.91
C SER A 77 -24.71 19.22 2.64
N GLY A 78 -23.52 19.54 2.12
CA GLY A 78 -22.62 20.56 2.68
C GLY A 78 -21.88 20.15 3.97
N LYS A 79 -21.99 18.90 4.41
CA LYS A 79 -21.29 18.39 5.59
C LYS A 79 -20.12 17.50 5.18
N PRO A 80 -18.89 17.72 5.68
CA PRO A 80 -17.79 16.78 5.52
C PRO A 80 -18.13 15.40 6.08
N VAL A 81 -17.92 14.35 5.29
CA VAL A 81 -18.21 12.94 5.66
C VAL A 81 -17.02 12.01 5.40
N GLY A 82 -15.96 12.52 4.79
CA GLY A 82 -14.74 11.79 4.49
C GLY A 82 -13.75 12.69 3.79
N TRP A 83 -12.51 12.24 3.67
CA TRP A 83 -11.45 12.99 3.04
C TRP A 83 -10.30 12.09 2.57
N VAL A 84 -9.48 12.59 1.66
CA VAL A 84 -8.27 11.91 1.17
C VAL A 84 -7.15 12.92 0.99
N GLY A 85 -5.94 12.54 1.39
CA GLY A 85 -4.72 13.28 1.09
C GLY A 85 -3.94 12.56 -0.01
N TRP A 86 -3.67 13.25 -1.12
CA TRP A 86 -2.79 12.77 -2.20
C TRP A 86 -1.52 13.59 -2.26
N ALA A 87 -0.36 12.99 -1.96
CA ALA A 87 0.94 13.61 -2.20
C ALA A 87 1.43 13.34 -3.62
N ARG A 88 2.36 14.17 -4.10
CA ARG A 88 3.09 13.97 -5.34
C ARG A 88 4.61 14.12 -5.15
N ARG A 89 5.38 13.45 -6.03
CA ARG A 89 6.85 13.55 -6.12
C ARG A 89 7.26 13.60 -7.60
N GLY A 90 8.32 14.34 -7.90
CA GLY A 90 8.94 14.41 -9.22
C GLY A 90 8.18 15.21 -10.25
N PHE A 91 7.39 16.20 -9.82
CA PHE A 91 6.70 17.13 -10.72
C PHE A 91 7.53 18.40 -10.90
N ALA A 92 7.37 19.04 -12.07
CA ALA A 92 8.07 20.28 -12.36
C ALA A 92 7.76 21.36 -11.32
N GLY A 93 8.80 21.99 -10.79
CA GLY A 93 8.70 23.00 -9.72
C GLY A 93 8.69 22.43 -8.29
N ASP A 94 8.63 21.11 -8.11
CA ASP A 94 8.75 20.50 -6.79
C ASP A 94 10.22 20.46 -6.34
N ALA A 95 10.49 20.90 -5.11
CA ALA A 95 11.71 20.58 -4.41
C ALA A 95 11.54 19.21 -3.73
N ASP A 96 12.26 18.21 -4.23
CA ASP A 96 12.28 16.85 -3.68
C ASP A 96 13.51 16.66 -2.82
N LEU A 97 13.30 16.50 -1.51
CA LEU A 97 14.39 16.18 -0.60
C LEU A 97 14.93 14.76 -0.89
N PRO A 98 16.22 14.52 -0.58
CA PRO A 98 16.79 13.18 -0.57
C PRO A 98 15.95 12.29 0.33
N LEU A 99 15.72 11.06 -0.12
CA LEU A 99 15.03 10.08 0.70
C LEU A 99 16.04 9.41 1.63
N THR A 100 15.63 9.21 2.88
CA THR A 100 16.42 8.54 3.91
C THR A 100 15.64 7.33 4.41
N GLY A 101 16.35 6.35 4.94
CA GLY A 101 15.74 5.15 5.52
C GLY A 101 16.73 3.99 5.60
N PRO A 102 16.30 2.87 6.21
CA PRO A 102 17.15 1.70 6.35
C PRO A 102 17.41 1.05 4.98
N ALA A 103 18.59 0.44 4.83
CA ALA A 103 18.99 -0.27 3.60
C ALA A 103 18.25 -1.62 3.44
N GLU A 104 17.89 -2.23 4.57
CA GLU A 104 17.15 -3.49 4.63
C GLU A 104 15.71 -3.24 5.11
N GLU A 105 14.81 -4.15 4.75
CA GLU A 105 13.41 -4.05 5.16
C GLU A 105 13.28 -4.36 6.66
N PRO A 106 12.76 -3.44 7.49
CA PRO A 106 12.57 -3.67 8.91
C PRO A 106 11.64 -4.85 9.17
N GLN A 107 11.99 -5.68 10.15
CA GLN A 107 11.22 -6.84 10.55
C GLN A 107 10.73 -6.68 11.98
N ALA A 108 9.49 -7.11 12.24
CA ALA A 108 8.97 -7.15 13.60
C ALA A 108 9.73 -8.19 14.44
N ILE A 109 9.94 -7.87 15.72
CA ILE A 109 10.51 -8.79 16.70
C ILE A 109 9.58 -9.98 16.88
N SER A 110 10.13 -11.19 16.73
CA SER A 110 9.39 -12.43 17.01
C SER A 110 9.29 -12.65 18.51
N ALA A 111 8.13 -13.10 18.98
CA ALA A 111 7.89 -13.42 20.39
C ALA A 111 8.93 -14.41 20.96
N ASP A 112 9.40 -15.34 20.14
CA ASP A 112 10.38 -16.37 20.52
C ASP A 112 11.82 -15.83 20.66
N THR A 113 12.05 -14.58 20.24
CA THR A 113 13.38 -13.94 20.18
C THR A 113 13.56 -12.81 21.18
N ILE A 114 12.54 -12.54 22.00
CA ILE A 114 12.56 -11.44 22.97
C ILE A 114 13.63 -11.70 24.04
N ASP A 115 14.53 -10.74 24.23
CA ASP A 115 15.40 -10.68 25.41
C ASP A 115 14.56 -10.23 26.63
N PRO A 116 14.36 -11.06 27.65
CA PRO A 116 13.59 -10.70 28.83
C PRO A 116 14.19 -9.51 29.61
N ALA A 117 15.49 -9.24 29.46
CA ALA A 117 16.13 -8.08 30.09
C ALA A 117 15.82 -6.76 29.38
N LYS A 118 15.37 -6.81 28.12
CA LYS A 118 15.04 -5.64 27.30
C LYS A 118 13.81 -5.92 26.42
N PRO A 119 12.61 -6.04 27.02
CA PRO A 119 11.40 -6.29 26.26
C PRO A 119 11.08 -5.10 25.34
N PRO A 120 10.50 -5.34 24.15
CA PRO A 120 10.05 -4.28 23.26
C PRO A 120 8.94 -3.43 23.88
N THR A 121 8.91 -2.17 23.48
CA THR A 121 8.02 -1.12 24.00
C THR A 121 7.07 -0.62 22.92
N ILE A 122 6.09 0.19 23.30
CA ILE A 122 5.23 0.88 22.33
C ILE A 122 6.06 1.79 21.40
N LYS A 123 7.17 2.35 21.89
CA LYS A 123 8.07 3.16 21.10
C LYS A 123 8.78 2.33 20.02
N ASP A 124 9.18 1.10 20.32
CA ASP A 124 9.81 0.21 19.33
C ASP A 124 8.82 -0.15 18.19
N LEU A 125 7.52 -0.25 18.49
CA LEU A 125 6.48 -0.43 17.47
C LEU A 125 6.33 0.80 16.57
N GLU A 126 6.43 1.99 17.16
CA GLU A 126 6.41 3.26 16.42
C GLU A 126 7.62 3.42 15.51
N ASP A 127 8.80 3.14 16.05
CA ASP A 127 10.05 3.17 15.30
C ASP A 127 10.01 2.15 14.16
N LEU A 128 9.56 0.91 14.40
CA LEU A 128 9.37 -0.12 13.38
C LEU A 128 8.45 0.35 12.24
N GLY A 129 7.30 0.94 12.58
CA GLY A 129 6.37 1.49 11.60
C GLY A 129 6.99 2.62 10.77
N ASN A 130 7.72 3.52 11.42
CA ASN A 130 8.39 4.65 10.77
C ASN A 130 9.52 4.19 9.85
N GLU A 131 10.38 3.28 10.31
CA GLU A 131 11.47 2.71 9.52
C GLU A 131 10.94 1.93 8.31
N SER A 132 9.90 1.11 8.50
CA SER A 132 9.27 0.38 7.40
C SER A 132 8.69 1.33 6.37
N MET A 133 8.05 2.41 6.82
CA MET A 133 7.57 3.46 5.95
C MET A 133 8.70 4.12 5.16
N GLN A 134 9.81 4.49 5.81
CA GLN A 134 10.98 5.06 5.14
C GLN A 134 11.59 4.09 4.10
N TYR A 135 11.72 2.81 4.44
CA TYR A 135 12.17 1.76 3.52
C TYR A 135 11.31 1.71 2.26
N TRP A 136 9.98 1.64 2.43
CA TRP A 136 9.04 1.54 1.32
C TRP A 136 8.93 2.84 0.51
N VAL A 137 9.09 4.02 1.13
CA VAL A 137 9.25 5.30 0.43
C VAL A 137 10.48 5.27 -0.48
N ASN A 138 11.65 4.89 0.04
CA ASN A 138 12.87 4.78 -0.78
C ASN A 138 12.66 3.86 -1.98
N ARG A 139 12.02 2.71 -1.76
CA ARG A 139 11.81 1.69 -2.78
C ARG A 139 10.75 2.08 -3.82
N LEU A 140 9.67 2.74 -3.40
CA LEU A 140 8.55 3.11 -4.26
C LEU A 140 8.68 4.51 -4.83
N GLN A 141 9.62 5.32 -4.36
CA GLN A 141 9.81 6.70 -4.80
C GLN A 141 11.27 7.05 -5.14
N PRO A 142 12.02 6.19 -5.86
CA PRO A 142 13.44 6.43 -6.13
C PRO A 142 13.66 7.80 -6.79
N GLU A 143 14.85 8.35 -6.63
CA GLU A 143 15.22 9.65 -7.22
C GLU A 143 14.93 9.68 -8.73
N GLY A 144 14.36 10.80 -9.19
CA GLY A 144 13.94 10.99 -10.59
C GLY A 144 12.61 10.32 -10.97
N CYS A 145 11.94 9.60 -10.07
CA CYS A 145 10.60 9.09 -10.34
C CYS A 145 9.54 10.21 -10.33
N ARG A 146 8.45 10.00 -11.07
CA ARG A 146 7.20 10.78 -10.92
C ARG A 146 6.10 9.87 -10.42
N CYS A 147 5.52 10.18 -9.26
CA CYS A 147 4.46 9.37 -8.68
C CYS A 147 3.52 10.16 -7.77
N ARG A 148 2.36 9.57 -7.47
CA ARG A 148 1.42 10.05 -6.45
C ARG A 148 1.30 9.04 -5.30
N ILE A 149 0.96 9.51 -4.11
CA ILE A 149 0.83 8.69 -2.91
C ILE A 149 -0.50 8.99 -2.25
N VAL A 150 -1.24 7.96 -1.83
CA VAL A 150 -2.34 8.17 -0.87
C VAL A 150 -1.72 8.27 0.53
N ILE A 151 -1.77 9.47 1.12
CA ILE A 151 -1.24 9.73 2.47
C ILE A 151 -2.23 9.23 3.53
N SER A 152 -3.51 9.44 3.27
CA SER A 152 -4.61 9.02 4.14
C SER A 152 -5.90 9.02 3.33
N CYS A 153 -6.80 8.09 3.62
CA CYS A 153 -8.13 8.03 3.01
C CYS A 153 -9.12 7.57 4.08
N VAL A 154 -10.03 8.47 4.45
CA VAL A 154 -10.91 8.29 5.61
C VAL A 154 -12.34 8.58 5.21
N VAL A 155 -13.27 7.76 5.68
CA VAL A 155 -14.70 8.01 5.60
C VAL A 155 -15.30 7.76 6.97
N HIS A 156 -16.12 8.70 7.44
CA HIS A 156 -16.80 8.58 8.72
C HIS A 156 -17.59 7.25 8.77
N PRO A 157 -17.56 6.48 9.88
CA PRO A 157 -18.20 5.15 9.97
C PRO A 157 -19.65 5.09 9.43
N ASP A 158 -20.50 6.04 9.83
CA ASP A 158 -21.91 6.12 9.39
C ASP A 158 -22.11 6.33 7.88
N PHE A 159 -21.03 6.69 7.18
CA PHE A 159 -21.02 6.98 5.75
C PHE A 159 -20.22 5.94 4.94
N GLN A 160 -19.63 4.94 5.60
CA GLN A 160 -18.93 3.85 4.93
C GLN A 160 -19.89 2.95 4.14
N GLY A 161 -19.35 2.20 3.17
CA GLY A 161 -20.14 1.32 2.29
C GLY A 161 -21.03 2.05 1.26
N LYS A 162 -21.04 3.39 1.25
CA LYS A 162 -21.88 4.21 0.34
C LYS A 162 -21.14 4.73 -0.91
N GLY A 163 -19.92 4.25 -1.17
CA GLY A 163 -19.12 4.62 -2.34
C GLY A 163 -18.36 5.95 -2.23
N ILE A 164 -18.30 6.58 -1.04
CA ILE A 164 -17.56 7.83 -0.81
C ILE A 164 -16.05 7.62 -0.97
N GLY A 165 -15.47 6.62 -0.28
CA GLY A 165 -14.06 6.28 -0.44
C GLY A 165 -13.70 5.95 -1.90
N SER A 166 -14.61 5.27 -2.60
CA SER A 166 -14.49 5.00 -4.03
C SER A 166 -14.43 6.27 -4.89
N ARG A 167 -15.15 7.34 -4.54
CA ARG A 167 -15.06 8.64 -5.24
C ARG A 167 -13.74 9.35 -4.94
N LEU A 168 -13.31 9.34 -3.68
CA LEU A 168 -12.06 9.95 -3.22
C LEU A 168 -10.82 9.31 -3.88
N ILE A 169 -10.75 7.98 -3.91
CA ILE A 169 -9.65 7.26 -4.57
C ILE A 169 -9.68 7.47 -6.09
N ARG A 170 -10.87 7.45 -6.70
CA ARG A 170 -11.01 7.64 -8.15
C ARG A 170 -10.41 8.96 -8.63
N TRP A 171 -10.65 10.05 -7.90
CA TRP A 171 -10.09 11.35 -8.26
C TRP A 171 -8.57 11.31 -8.48
N GLY A 172 -7.83 10.65 -7.57
CA GLY A 172 -6.38 10.56 -7.68
C GLY A 172 -5.93 9.54 -8.71
N THR A 173 -6.64 8.41 -8.86
CA THR A 173 -6.29 7.44 -9.91
C THR A 173 -6.53 7.98 -11.32
N ASP A 174 -7.53 8.83 -11.50
CA ASP A 174 -7.79 9.50 -12.78
C ASP A 174 -6.64 10.47 -13.13
N LYS A 175 -6.09 11.18 -12.13
CA LYS A 175 -4.87 11.99 -12.30
C LYS A 175 -3.67 11.13 -12.68
N VAL A 176 -3.46 10.01 -12.00
CA VAL A 176 -2.38 9.06 -12.29
C VAL A 176 -2.47 8.55 -13.73
N ASP A 177 -3.67 8.24 -14.21
CA ASP A 177 -3.90 7.77 -15.58
C ASP A 177 -3.65 8.87 -16.62
N GLN A 178 -4.12 10.10 -16.36
CA GLN A 178 -3.86 11.27 -17.22
C GLN A 178 -2.37 11.63 -17.31
N GLU A 179 -1.67 11.52 -16.18
CA GLU A 179 -0.24 11.83 -16.07
C GLU A 179 0.64 10.67 -16.56
N GLY A 180 0.08 9.48 -16.82
CA GLY A 180 0.85 8.31 -17.27
C GLY A 180 1.92 7.87 -16.26
N ILE A 181 1.61 7.96 -14.96
CA ILE A 181 2.54 7.61 -13.87
C ILE A 181 2.05 6.42 -13.05
N TYR A 182 2.69 6.15 -11.91
CA TYR A 182 2.20 5.20 -10.92
C TYR A 182 1.85 5.91 -9.61
N CYS A 183 1.08 5.21 -8.79
CA CYS A 183 0.85 5.59 -7.40
C CYS A 183 0.96 4.39 -6.46
N TRP A 184 1.04 4.69 -5.18
CA TRP A 184 1.09 3.67 -4.14
C TRP A 184 0.46 4.17 -2.84
N VAL A 185 0.20 3.23 -1.93
CA VAL A 185 -0.43 3.46 -0.63
C VAL A 185 0.08 2.42 0.37
N GLN A 186 0.17 2.81 1.63
CA GLN A 186 0.23 1.87 2.75
C GLN A 186 -1.19 1.74 3.33
N SER A 187 -1.66 0.50 3.44
CA SER A 187 -3.03 0.15 3.78
C SER A 187 -3.06 -0.73 5.03
N SER A 188 -4.07 -0.55 5.86
CA SER A 188 -4.49 -1.59 6.80
C SER A 188 -5.11 -2.76 6.02
N MET A 189 -5.23 -3.92 6.64
CA MET A 189 -5.90 -5.08 6.04
C MET A 189 -7.35 -4.79 5.65
N SER A 190 -8.07 -4.03 6.47
CA SER A 190 -9.50 -3.78 6.27
C SER A 190 -9.80 -3.02 4.98
N GLY A 191 -8.89 -2.16 4.51
CA GLY A 191 -9.09 -1.41 3.29
C GLY A 191 -8.29 -1.84 2.07
N VAL A 192 -7.51 -2.93 2.14
CA VAL A 192 -6.96 -3.59 0.93
C VAL A 192 -8.05 -3.80 -0.15
N PRO A 193 -9.25 -4.34 0.17
CA PRO A 193 -10.29 -4.55 -0.83
C PRO A 193 -10.80 -3.26 -1.50
N ALA A 194 -10.63 -2.11 -0.86
CA ALA A 194 -10.97 -0.82 -1.44
C ALA A 194 -10.00 -0.43 -2.55
N TYR A 195 -8.70 -0.56 -2.29
CA TYR A 195 -7.64 -0.22 -3.23
C TYR A 195 -7.57 -1.22 -4.39
N GLU A 196 -7.78 -2.52 -4.12
CA GLU A 196 -7.77 -3.56 -5.16
C GLU A 196 -8.79 -3.30 -6.29
N LYS A 197 -9.97 -2.78 -5.93
CA LYS A 197 -11.03 -2.37 -6.88
C LYS A 197 -10.57 -1.29 -7.85
N TYR A 198 -9.55 -0.53 -7.47
CA TYR A 198 -8.96 0.55 -8.27
C TYR A 198 -7.63 0.15 -8.92
N GLY A 199 -7.30 -1.14 -8.94
CA GLY A 199 -6.12 -1.66 -9.65
C GLY A 199 -4.82 -1.55 -8.85
N PHE A 200 -4.90 -1.24 -7.55
CA PHE A 200 -3.75 -1.43 -6.66
C PHE A 200 -3.51 -2.93 -6.45
N ARG A 201 -2.24 -3.29 -6.35
CA ARG A 201 -1.78 -4.64 -6.04
C ARG A 201 -0.75 -4.56 -4.94
N GLU A 202 -0.80 -5.50 -4.00
CA GLU A 202 0.20 -5.61 -2.96
C GLU A 202 1.59 -5.83 -3.57
N VAL A 203 2.58 -5.13 -3.03
CA VAL A 203 4.00 -5.23 -3.39
C VAL A 203 4.89 -5.55 -2.19
N GLY A 204 4.33 -5.50 -0.98
CA GLY A 204 4.97 -5.94 0.26
C GLY A 204 4.11 -5.65 1.47
N ARG A 205 4.57 -6.08 2.64
CA ARG A 205 3.85 -5.91 3.90
C ARG A 205 4.79 -5.99 5.10
N LEU A 206 4.41 -5.35 6.18
CA LEU A 206 4.97 -5.54 7.52
C LEU A 206 3.89 -6.21 8.37
N GLU A 207 4.24 -7.28 9.07
CA GLU A 207 3.36 -7.97 10.03
C GLU A 207 3.99 -7.89 11.42
N ALA A 208 3.21 -7.49 12.43
CA ALA A 208 3.68 -7.43 13.80
C ALA A 208 2.64 -8.01 14.77
N ASN A 209 3.12 -8.82 15.71
CA ASN A 209 2.34 -9.20 16.87
C ASN A 209 2.31 -8.01 17.84
N LEU A 210 1.16 -7.36 17.99
CA LEU A 210 1.00 -6.21 18.86
C LEU A 210 1.26 -6.54 20.34
N ASP A 211 1.03 -7.78 20.76
CA ASP A 211 1.27 -8.22 22.14
C ASP A 211 2.76 -8.14 22.53
N VAL A 212 3.68 -8.21 21.56
CA VAL A 212 5.14 -8.08 21.78
C VAL A 212 5.51 -6.68 22.28
N TYR A 213 4.75 -5.67 21.85
CA TYR A 213 5.03 -4.25 22.12
C TYR A 213 4.08 -3.63 23.14
N ALA A 214 3.10 -4.39 23.63
CA ALA A 214 2.05 -3.89 24.50
C ALA A 214 2.48 -3.70 25.96
N GLU A 215 3.75 -3.98 26.30
CA GLU A 215 4.31 -3.82 27.66
C GLU A 215 3.43 -4.50 28.74
N GLY A 216 2.89 -5.68 28.41
CA GLY A 216 2.00 -6.44 29.27
C GLY A 216 0.58 -5.91 29.41
N LYS A 217 0.25 -4.75 28.82
CA LYS A 217 -1.12 -4.20 28.84
C LYS A 217 -2.03 -5.04 27.95
N LYS A 218 -3.15 -5.49 28.50
CA LYS A 218 -4.15 -6.29 27.78
C LYS A 218 -5.29 -5.43 27.24
N PRO A 219 -5.95 -5.85 26.15
CA PRO A 219 -7.12 -5.15 25.63
C PRO A 219 -8.26 -5.00 26.65
N GLY A 220 -8.53 -6.06 27.43
CA GLY A 220 -9.67 -6.14 28.35
C GLY A 220 -11.02 -6.00 27.64
N GLU A 221 -12.09 -5.87 28.45
CA GLU A 221 -13.47 -5.72 27.94
C GLU A 221 -13.64 -4.50 27.02
N ARG A 222 -12.83 -3.45 27.24
CA ARG A 222 -12.90 -2.19 26.47
C ARG A 222 -12.64 -2.42 24.98
N TYR A 223 -11.67 -3.27 24.64
CA TYR A 223 -11.19 -3.44 23.26
C TYR A 223 -11.45 -4.83 22.69
N GLU A 224 -12.07 -5.76 23.45
CA GLU A 224 -12.36 -7.13 23.01
C GLU A 224 -13.12 -7.19 21.67
N LYS A 225 -14.07 -6.27 21.43
CA LYS A 225 -14.81 -6.21 20.17
C LYS A 225 -13.95 -5.86 18.95
N ILE A 226 -12.79 -5.25 19.19
CA ILE A 226 -11.85 -4.78 18.16
C ILE A 226 -10.81 -5.86 17.89
N THR A 227 -10.23 -6.42 18.95
CA THR A 227 -9.16 -7.43 18.87
C THR A 227 -9.69 -8.85 18.68
N GLY A 228 -10.96 -9.08 19.01
CA GLY A 228 -11.56 -10.41 19.12
C GLY A 228 -11.14 -11.17 20.39
N SER A 229 -10.41 -10.53 21.31
CA SER A 229 -9.91 -11.13 22.56
C SER A 229 -9.66 -10.08 23.63
N ALA A 230 -10.13 -10.31 24.86
CA ALA A 230 -9.78 -9.48 26.01
C ALA A 230 -8.30 -9.63 26.43
N ASP A 231 -7.62 -10.69 26.00
CA ASP A 231 -6.28 -11.08 26.49
C ASP A 231 -5.15 -10.88 25.46
N SER A 232 -5.48 -10.52 24.21
CA SER A 232 -4.49 -10.41 23.13
C SER A 232 -4.86 -9.29 22.16
N TRP A 233 -3.89 -8.41 21.88
CA TRP A 233 -4.00 -7.39 20.84
C TRP A 233 -3.92 -7.98 19.43
N GLY A 234 -3.26 -9.13 19.29
CA GLY A 234 -3.22 -9.92 18.06
C GLY A 234 -2.25 -9.38 17.01
N GLN A 235 -2.41 -9.88 15.78
CA GLN A 235 -1.57 -9.51 14.64
C GLN A 235 -2.09 -8.25 13.96
N TYR A 236 -1.17 -7.36 13.62
CA TYR A 236 -1.44 -6.20 12.77
C TYR A 236 -0.59 -6.26 11.52
N VAL A 237 -1.16 -5.86 10.38
CA VAL A 237 -0.50 -5.91 9.08
C VAL A 237 -0.64 -4.58 8.35
N TRP A 238 0.50 -4.01 7.99
CA TRP A 238 0.60 -2.88 7.07
C TRP A 238 0.93 -3.39 5.68
N VAL A 239 0.05 -3.14 4.73
CA VAL A 239 0.16 -3.62 3.35
C VAL A 239 0.57 -2.49 2.43
N TYR A 240 1.70 -2.62 1.75
CA TYR A 240 2.15 -1.68 0.74
C TYR A 240 1.60 -2.10 -0.62
N MET A 241 0.86 -1.20 -1.28
CA MET A 241 0.19 -1.48 -2.53
C MET A 241 0.56 -0.47 -3.60
N LYS A 242 0.77 -0.93 -4.83
CA LYS A 242 1.13 -0.11 -5.99
C LYS A 242 0.11 -0.27 -7.10
N ARG A 243 -0.15 0.83 -7.82
CA ARG A 243 -0.94 0.90 -9.05
C ARG A 243 -0.15 1.65 -10.11
N VAL A 244 -0.11 1.13 -11.33
CA VAL A 244 0.44 1.85 -12.50
C VAL A 244 -0.72 2.39 -13.36
N ALA A 245 -0.50 3.48 -14.08
CA ALA A 245 -1.49 4.03 -15.02
C ALA A 245 -1.94 2.98 -16.04
N ASN A 246 -3.20 3.07 -16.49
CA ASN A 246 -3.76 2.13 -17.47
C ASN A 246 -2.92 2.08 -18.77
N SER A 247 -2.35 3.21 -19.20
CA SER A 247 -1.44 3.28 -20.35
C SER A 247 -0.17 2.43 -20.15
N LEU A 248 0.39 2.41 -18.94
CA LEU A 248 1.57 1.63 -18.58
C LEU A 248 1.26 0.14 -18.39
N GLN A 249 0.04 -0.20 -17.94
CA GLN A 249 -0.42 -1.60 -17.82
C GLN A 249 -0.57 -2.27 -19.19
N ASN A 250 -1.12 -1.54 -20.16
CA ASN A 250 -1.34 -2.05 -21.50
C ASN A 250 -0.02 -2.24 -22.27
N ALA A 251 1.03 -1.49 -21.92
CA ALA A 251 2.36 -1.64 -22.52
C ALA A 251 3.13 -2.86 -21.99
N THR A 252 2.84 -3.31 -20.77
CA THR A 252 3.49 -4.49 -20.14
C THR A 252 2.72 -5.80 -20.35
N SER A 253 1.47 -5.74 -20.86
CA SER A 253 0.74 -6.94 -21.27
C SER A 253 1.24 -7.43 -22.63
N PRO A 254 1.63 -8.71 -22.79
CA PRO A 254 1.93 -9.25 -24.11
C PRO A 254 0.67 -9.17 -24.97
N GLN A 255 0.63 -8.22 -25.89
CA GLN A 255 -0.44 -8.15 -26.88
C GLN A 255 -0.40 -9.45 -27.68
N ALA A 256 -1.46 -10.25 -27.60
CA ALA A 256 -1.69 -11.30 -28.58
C ALA A 256 -1.70 -10.61 -29.97
N PRO A 257 -0.96 -11.13 -30.96
CA PRO A 257 -0.84 -10.46 -32.24
C PRO A 257 -2.25 -10.27 -32.83
N ALA A 258 -2.57 -9.02 -33.16
CA ALA A 258 -3.82 -8.66 -33.81
C ALA A 258 -4.01 -9.59 -35.03
N LYS A 259 -5.09 -10.38 -35.02
CA LYS A 259 -5.47 -11.20 -36.17
C LYS A 259 -5.77 -10.25 -37.34
N GLY A 260 -4.90 -10.24 -38.34
CA GLY A 260 -5.20 -9.64 -39.63
C GLY A 260 -4.20 -8.61 -40.09
N PHE A 261 -2.94 -8.99 -40.27
CA PHE A 261 -2.10 -8.35 -41.28
C PHE A 261 -1.06 -9.34 -41.81
N ARG A 262 -1.43 -10.10 -42.86
CA ARG A 262 -0.44 -10.73 -43.72
C ARG A 262 0.23 -9.62 -44.52
N ARG A 263 1.48 -9.31 -44.22
CA ARG A 263 2.39 -8.73 -45.23
C ARG A 263 3.54 -9.70 -45.43
N SER A 264 3.68 -10.15 -46.68
CA SER A 264 4.85 -10.87 -47.18
C SER A 264 6.10 -10.08 -46.84
N CYS A 265 7.04 -10.72 -46.15
CA CYS A 265 8.40 -10.24 -46.00
C CYS A 265 9.30 -11.22 -46.74
N THR A 266 9.36 -11.06 -48.06
CA THR A 266 10.48 -11.57 -48.86
C THR A 266 11.38 -10.37 -49.06
N ILE A 267 12.68 -10.54 -48.76
CA ILE A 267 13.78 -9.61 -49.06
C ILE A 267 13.90 -8.43 -48.09
N ILE A 268 14.74 -8.56 -47.04
CA ILE A 268 15.97 -7.76 -46.83
C ILE A 268 16.93 -8.60 -45.94
N GLU A 269 17.38 -9.77 -46.40
CA GLU A 269 18.55 -10.46 -45.80
C GLU A 269 19.85 -10.22 -46.58
N SER A 270 19.79 -9.51 -47.71
CA SER A 270 20.98 -9.24 -48.54
C SER A 270 21.73 -7.94 -48.24
N GLU A 271 21.19 -7.03 -47.41
CA GLU A 271 21.86 -5.76 -47.10
C GLU A 271 22.63 -5.76 -45.76
N MET A 272 22.40 -6.75 -44.88
CA MET A 272 23.16 -6.91 -43.62
C MET A 272 24.50 -7.64 -43.79
N ALA A 273 24.76 -8.23 -44.97
CA ALA A 273 26.02 -8.90 -45.28
C ALA A 273 27.11 -7.95 -45.81
N SER A 274 26.74 -6.79 -46.38
CA SER A 274 27.68 -5.86 -47.02
C SER A 274 28.25 -4.79 -46.07
N LEU A 275 27.66 -4.59 -44.88
CA LEU A 275 28.19 -3.67 -43.86
C LEU A 275 29.12 -4.34 -42.84
N LYS A 276 29.15 -5.68 -42.79
CA LYS A 276 30.04 -6.43 -41.87
C LYS A 276 31.48 -6.56 -42.39
N SER A 277 31.72 -6.40 -43.69
CA SER A 277 33.06 -6.41 -44.29
C SER A 277 33.76 -5.05 -44.31
N VAL A 278 33.04 -3.95 -44.08
CA VAL A 278 33.59 -2.57 -44.13
C VAL A 278 34.01 -2.06 -42.74
N ILE A 279 33.49 -2.65 -41.66
CA ILE A 279 33.78 -2.20 -40.28
C ILE A 279 34.88 -3.06 -39.60
N ILE A 280 35.18 -4.25 -40.14
CA ILE A 280 36.26 -5.12 -39.66
C ILE A 280 37.42 -5.02 -40.65
N GLY A 281 38.16 -3.90 -40.63
CA GLY A 281 39.28 -3.70 -41.57
C GLY A 281 40.19 -2.51 -41.30
N THR A 282 39.78 -1.49 -40.53
CA THR A 282 40.55 -0.23 -40.51
C THR A 282 41.00 0.25 -39.13
N LEU A 283 40.56 -0.31 -38.01
CA LEU A 283 41.07 0.11 -36.70
C LEU A 283 41.15 -1.09 -35.74
N GLY A 284 42.35 -1.64 -35.62
CA GLY A 284 42.72 -2.51 -34.53
C GLY A 284 42.93 -1.73 -33.24
N LEU A 285 42.70 -2.43 -32.12
CA LEU A 285 42.94 -2.09 -30.71
C LEU A 285 41.71 -1.66 -29.88
N GLU A 286 41.28 -2.65 -29.09
CA GLU A 286 40.60 -2.65 -27.78
C GLU A 286 39.49 -1.62 -27.50
N ILE A 287 38.24 -2.09 -27.63
CA ILE A 287 37.09 -1.58 -26.88
C ILE A 287 36.66 -2.69 -25.90
N GLN A 288 37.34 -2.79 -24.75
CA GLN A 288 36.73 -3.38 -23.55
C GLN A 288 36.03 -2.26 -22.77
N LYS A 289 34.78 -2.01 -23.15
CA LYS A 289 33.66 -1.55 -22.32
C LYS A 289 32.58 -1.06 -23.27
N LEU A 290 31.63 -1.91 -23.61
CA LEU A 290 30.21 -1.55 -23.62
C LEU A 290 29.34 -2.79 -23.90
N ARG A 291 28.55 -3.09 -22.86
CA ARG A 291 27.20 -3.65 -22.89
C ARG A 291 27.00 -5.02 -23.53
N MET A 292 26.70 -5.98 -22.65
CA MET A 292 25.46 -6.74 -22.82
C MET A 292 24.86 -7.05 -21.45
N TYR A 293 23.95 -6.16 -21.01
CA TYR A 293 22.75 -6.59 -20.33
C TYR A 293 21.94 -7.39 -21.36
N TRP A 294 21.76 -8.68 -21.13
CA TRP A 294 20.55 -9.43 -21.47
C TRP A 294 20.64 -10.78 -20.75
N CYS A 295 19.86 -10.91 -19.67
CA CYS A 295 19.53 -12.19 -19.07
C CYS A 295 18.51 -12.88 -19.98
N PRO A 296 18.67 -14.17 -20.27
CA PRO A 296 17.67 -15.09 -19.76
C PRO A 296 18.28 -16.44 -19.37
N TYR A 297 18.09 -16.84 -18.11
CA TYR A 297 18.10 -18.26 -17.75
C TYR A 297 16.80 -18.63 -17.06
N VAL A 298 15.82 -18.99 -17.89
CA VAL A 298 15.00 -20.17 -17.64
C VAL A 298 15.68 -21.30 -18.42
N ARG A 299 16.05 -22.39 -17.75
CA ARG A 299 16.15 -23.73 -18.39
C ARG A 299 15.76 -24.86 -17.43
N PRO A 300 15.28 -25.99 -17.96
CA PRO A 300 14.55 -27.03 -17.22
C PRO A 300 15.29 -28.38 -17.08
N ALA A 301 14.70 -29.23 -16.23
CA ALA A 301 14.54 -30.70 -16.29
C ALA A 301 15.70 -31.69 -16.02
N ALA A 302 15.43 -32.52 -14.99
CA ALA A 302 15.46 -34.00 -14.93
C ALA A 302 16.79 -34.78 -15.05
N SER A 303 17.16 -35.48 -13.98
CA SER A 303 16.96 -36.95 -13.82
C SER A 303 17.90 -37.48 -12.72
N MET A 304 17.37 -38.23 -11.75
CA MET A 304 18.00 -39.44 -11.23
C MET A 304 16.95 -40.34 -10.57
N ILE A 305 17.14 -41.62 -10.84
CA ILE A 305 16.29 -42.78 -10.60
C ILE A 305 16.56 -43.32 -9.19
N GLY A 306 15.54 -43.85 -8.52
CA GLY A 306 15.74 -44.70 -7.34
C GLY A 306 14.53 -44.79 -6.40
N GLN A 307 13.55 -45.63 -6.73
CA GLN A 307 12.66 -46.23 -5.73
C GLN A 307 13.38 -47.42 -5.06
N PRO A 308 13.01 -47.77 -3.82
CA PRO A 308 12.12 -48.91 -3.69
C PRO A 308 10.95 -48.71 -2.71
N THR A 309 9.89 -49.44 -3.03
CA THR A 309 8.63 -49.65 -2.31
C THR A 309 8.82 -50.40 -0.99
N VAL A 310 8.03 -50.09 0.06
CA VAL A 310 7.34 -51.06 0.94
C VAL A 310 6.21 -50.38 1.75
N LYS A 311 4.99 -50.88 1.51
CA LYS A 311 3.80 -51.13 2.36
C LYS A 311 3.50 -50.28 3.61
N THR A 312 2.28 -49.74 3.60
CA THR A 312 1.48 -49.27 4.74
C THR A 312 1.04 -50.41 5.69
N PRO A 313 0.75 -50.05 6.95
CA PRO A 313 -0.56 -50.41 7.51
C PRO A 313 -1.24 -49.24 8.26
N THR A 314 -2.56 -49.20 8.16
CA THR A 314 -3.51 -48.35 8.92
C THR A 314 -3.55 -48.77 10.40
N PRO A 315 -3.91 -47.86 11.32
CA PRO A 315 -5.27 -47.97 11.89
C PRO A 315 -5.97 -46.63 12.26
N ARG A 316 -7.31 -46.71 12.28
CA ARG A 316 -8.34 -46.03 13.13
C ARG A 316 -7.85 -44.80 13.93
N GLY A 317 -8.45 -43.63 13.85
CA GLY A 317 -9.87 -43.33 13.83
C GLY A 317 -10.21 -42.55 15.10
N THR A 318 -10.22 -41.22 15.04
CA THR A 318 -10.85 -40.35 16.05
C THR A 318 -11.28 -39.05 15.37
N THR A 319 -12.55 -38.74 15.56
CA THR A 319 -13.26 -37.52 15.16
C THR A 319 -12.66 -36.29 15.85
N SER A 320 -12.29 -35.28 15.07
CA SER A 320 -12.11 -33.91 15.54
C SER A 320 -12.73 -32.96 14.52
N GLU A 321 -13.73 -32.26 15.04
CA GLU A 321 -14.60 -31.28 14.44
C GLU A 321 -13.79 -30.13 13.84
N LYS A 322 -13.89 -29.96 12.52
CA LYS A 322 -13.28 -28.83 11.80
C LYS A 322 -14.01 -27.54 12.20
N ALA A 323 -13.45 -26.80 13.16
CA ALA A 323 -13.76 -25.40 13.36
C ALA A 323 -13.41 -24.62 12.08
N ARG A 324 -14.46 -24.14 11.40
CA ARG A 324 -14.37 -23.27 10.24
C ARG A 324 -13.96 -21.87 10.74
N PRO A 325 -12.87 -21.25 10.26
CA PRO A 325 -12.55 -19.88 10.65
C PRO A 325 -13.65 -18.94 10.14
N LEU A 326 -14.18 -18.12 11.06
CA LEU A 326 -15.13 -17.05 10.76
C LEU A 326 -14.45 -16.05 9.82
N ARG A 327 -15.07 -15.81 8.66
CA ARG A 327 -14.66 -14.72 7.76
C ARG A 327 -14.98 -13.38 8.46
N PRO A 328 -14.04 -12.44 8.59
CA PRO A 328 -14.37 -11.10 9.05
C PRO A 328 -15.27 -10.41 8.01
N ASP A 329 -16.34 -9.76 8.47
CA ASP A 329 -17.26 -8.97 7.65
C ASP A 329 -16.50 -7.75 7.06
N SER A 330 -16.38 -7.72 5.74
CA SER A 330 -15.54 -6.78 4.99
C SER A 330 -16.20 -5.41 4.82
N ARG A 331 -16.38 -4.66 5.91
CA ARG A 331 -17.14 -3.39 5.91
C ARG A 331 -16.52 -2.22 6.68
N HIS A 332 -15.19 -2.11 6.73
CA HIS A 332 -14.52 -0.98 7.39
C HIS A 332 -13.43 -0.38 6.51
N PHE A 333 -13.50 0.93 6.25
CA PHE A 333 -12.50 1.70 5.48
C PHE A 333 -11.67 2.56 6.44
N LEU A 334 -10.39 2.21 6.67
CA LEU A 334 -9.50 2.89 7.61
C LEU A 334 -8.05 2.94 7.12
N HIS A 335 -7.50 4.12 6.78
CA HIS A 335 -6.08 4.30 6.39
C HIS A 335 -5.44 5.56 6.94
N MET A 336 -4.37 5.41 7.73
CA MET A 336 -3.56 6.52 8.18
C MET A 336 -2.11 6.10 8.33
N LEU A 337 -1.25 6.91 7.70
CA LEU A 337 0.15 7.04 7.99
C LEU A 337 0.33 7.78 9.31
N ALA A 338 1.21 7.31 10.19
CA ALA A 338 1.82 8.21 11.16
C ALA A 338 2.33 9.45 10.39
N PRO A 339 2.11 10.68 10.89
CA PRO A 339 2.53 11.87 10.18
C PRO A 339 4.03 11.78 9.94
N ILE A 340 4.42 11.44 8.71
CA ILE A 340 5.76 11.68 8.24
C ILE A 340 5.89 13.20 8.36
N GLN A 341 6.74 13.64 9.29
CA GLN A 341 7.44 14.90 9.17
C GLN A 341 8.17 14.83 7.83
N PHE A 342 7.46 15.16 6.73
CA PHE A 342 8.13 15.76 5.60
C PHE A 342 8.84 16.94 6.23
N GLN A 343 10.17 16.90 6.28
CA GLN A 343 10.96 18.02 6.76
C GLN A 343 10.64 19.22 5.86
N ILE A 344 9.60 19.96 6.21
CA ILE A 344 9.35 21.29 5.72
C ILE A 344 10.31 22.14 6.54
N SER A 345 11.53 22.29 6.03
CA SER A 345 12.41 23.35 6.49
C SER A 345 11.68 24.65 6.17
N THR A 346 11.15 25.31 7.21
CA THR A 346 10.93 26.75 7.16
C THR A 346 12.33 27.36 7.08
N SER A 347 12.74 27.71 5.87
CA SER A 347 13.83 28.65 5.67
C SER A 347 13.39 30.02 6.22
N GLN A 348 13.84 30.33 7.43
CA GLN A 348 14.18 31.69 7.83
C GLN A 348 15.66 31.73 8.17
#